data_AF-A0AB73BQ72-F1
#
_entry.id   AF-A0AB73BQ72-F1
#
_cell.length_a   1.000
_cell.length_b   1.000
_cell.length_c   1.000
_cell.angle_alpha   90.00
_cell.angle_beta   90.00
_cell.angle_gamma   90.00
#
_symmetry.space_group_name_H-M   'P 1'
#
loop_
_entity.id
_entity.type
_entity.pdbx_description
1 polymer ?
#
loop_
_entity_poly.entity_id
_entity_poly.type
_entity_poly.pdbx_seq_one_letter_code
_entity_poly.pdbx_strand_id
1 'polypeptide(L)'
;MKNIAKIISFPFLLLTCLFIFGVTVSAQSVSYRTYKYGTHQTSMADGYYARPAQVVVDDNQYLVTMTIRTKKDLSPYPVRVLTINGQAPLNVVKTRHGSDYDYRYSFRTNNLKRDISSQIKIDVPHVYQATHNITFAFDTTQLPKLTNKKERVSHAESAIKRSAPQVKNKSVKPKEQLAQKKQAAIANRQIAHNARNQRANQQRQRNFYYVILAGVLSSLILIGVAVLIVVNAKERKSK
;
A
#
# COMPACT_ATOMS: atom_id res chain seq x y z
N MET A 1 -40.16 -46.05 29.19
CA MET A 1 -39.14 -46.31 28.14
C MET A 1 -38.81 -44.94 27.53
N LYS A 2 -37.97 -44.11 28.16
CA LYS A 2 -36.50 -43.98 27.97
C LYS A 2 -36.06 -44.04 26.50
N ASN A 3 -35.57 -42.90 26.01
CA ASN A 3 -34.33 -42.65 25.24
C ASN A 3 -34.36 -41.16 24.82
N ILE A 4 -33.80 -40.21 25.57
CA ILE A 4 -32.36 -39.83 25.66
C ILE A 4 -31.68 -39.77 24.29
N ALA A 5 -31.57 -38.56 23.74
CA ALA A 5 -30.31 -38.04 23.19
C ALA A 5 -30.35 -36.50 23.20
N LYS A 6 -29.56 -35.95 24.13
CA LYS A 6 -29.21 -34.55 24.32
C LYS A 6 -27.93 -34.26 23.52
N ILE A 7 -27.84 -33.04 22.96
CA ILE A 7 -26.64 -32.18 22.92
C ILE A 7 -25.50 -32.61 21.97
N ILE A 8 -24.70 -31.62 21.54
CA ILE A 8 -23.53 -31.60 20.61
C ILE A 8 -23.99 -31.17 19.20
N SER A 9 -23.72 -29.99 18.65
CA SER A 9 -22.67 -28.99 18.86
C SER A 9 -23.10 -27.63 18.28
N PHE A 10 -23.74 -26.79 19.10
CA PHE A 10 -23.90 -25.36 18.81
C PHE A 10 -23.00 -24.58 19.80
N PRO A 11 -21.67 -24.72 19.66
CA PRO A 11 -20.84 -23.52 19.65
C PRO A 11 -19.60 -23.73 18.75
N PHE A 12 -19.79 -23.76 17.42
CA PHE A 12 -18.66 -23.55 16.50
C PHE A 12 -18.74 -22.20 15.76
N LEU A 13 -19.82 -21.43 15.98
CA LEU A 13 -20.03 -20.12 15.36
C LEU A 13 -19.67 -18.93 16.28
N LEU A 14 -19.03 -19.16 17.41
CA LEU A 14 -18.67 -18.07 18.35
C LEU A 14 -17.22 -18.13 18.87
N LEU A 15 -16.33 -18.91 18.22
CA LEU A 15 -14.92 -19.03 18.60
C LEU A 15 -13.97 -18.77 17.41
N THR A 16 -14.19 -17.69 16.67
CA THR A 16 -13.20 -17.16 15.71
C THR A 16 -12.97 -15.65 15.84
N CYS A 17 -13.57 -14.98 16.82
CA CYS A 17 -13.42 -13.53 17.01
C CYS A 17 -12.35 -13.15 18.05
N LEU A 18 -11.31 -13.97 18.22
CA LEU A 18 -10.21 -13.68 19.14
C LEU A 18 -8.86 -13.71 18.43
N PHE A 19 -8.69 -12.93 17.36
CA PHE A 19 -7.37 -12.73 16.78
C PHE A 19 -7.21 -11.41 16.00
N ILE A 20 -7.67 -10.27 16.52
CA ILE A 20 -7.03 -9.01 16.13
C ILE A 20 -7.08 -8.03 17.30
N PHE A 21 -6.16 -8.15 18.26
CA PHE A 21 -5.63 -6.94 18.90
C PHE A 21 -4.86 -6.20 17.82
N GLY A 22 -5.59 -5.49 16.96
CA GLY A 22 -5.00 -4.62 15.98
C GLY A 22 -4.32 -3.52 16.76
N VAL A 23 -3.01 -3.44 16.69
CA VAL A 23 -2.30 -2.22 17.07
C VAL A 23 -2.93 -1.13 16.22
N THR A 24 -3.75 -0.28 16.85
CA THR A 24 -4.34 0.87 16.19
C THR A 24 -3.22 1.86 15.96
N VAL A 25 -2.50 1.69 14.85
CA VAL A 25 -1.55 2.72 14.43
C VAL A 25 -2.38 3.90 13.96
N SER A 26 -2.34 4.99 14.72
CA SER A 26 -3.05 6.22 14.38
C SER A 26 -2.53 6.75 13.05
N ALA A 27 -3.40 6.77 12.04
CA ALA A 27 -3.09 7.35 10.74
C ALA A 27 -3.30 8.87 10.81
N GLN A 28 -2.26 9.63 10.51
CA GLN A 28 -2.32 11.09 10.45
C GLN A 28 -2.72 11.55 9.06
N SER A 29 -3.68 12.47 8.98
CA SER A 29 -4.06 13.11 7.73
C SER A 29 -3.04 14.21 7.38
N VAL A 30 -2.42 14.10 6.20
CA VAL A 30 -1.36 15.00 5.74
C VAL A 30 -1.75 15.59 4.39
N SER A 31 -1.87 16.92 4.32
CA SER A 31 -2.11 17.64 3.07
C SER A 31 -0.86 17.64 2.19
N TYR A 32 -1.03 17.81 0.89
CA TYR A 32 0.07 17.88 -0.08
C TYR A 32 -0.36 18.59 -1.35
N ARG A 33 0.62 19.00 -2.17
CA ARG A 33 0.44 19.59 -3.50
C ARG A 33 1.09 18.72 -4.56
N THR A 34 0.52 18.72 -5.75
CA THR A 34 1.06 18.02 -6.92
C THR A 34 1.59 19.03 -7.94
N TYR A 35 2.86 18.95 -8.26
CA TYR A 35 3.55 19.85 -9.18
C TYR A 35 4.02 19.15 -10.45
N LYS A 36 4.23 19.94 -11.51
CA LYS A 36 4.97 19.49 -12.69
C LYS A 36 6.38 19.09 -12.25
N TYR A 37 6.91 18.05 -12.89
CA TYR A 37 8.16 17.44 -12.49
C TYR A 37 9.31 18.45 -12.34
N GLY A 38 9.95 18.45 -11.17
CA GLY A 38 11.12 19.29 -10.88
C GLY A 38 10.81 20.79 -10.76
N THR A 39 9.54 21.17 -10.61
CA THR A 39 9.12 22.58 -10.46
C THR A 39 8.14 22.74 -9.30
N HIS A 40 7.77 23.98 -8.98
CA HIS A 40 6.69 24.32 -8.05
C HIS A 40 5.40 24.79 -8.77
N GLN A 41 5.29 24.55 -10.08
CA GLN A 41 4.06 24.85 -10.82
C GLN A 41 3.04 23.72 -10.62
N THR A 42 1.79 24.04 -10.30
CA THR A 42 0.71 23.04 -10.16
C THR A 42 0.61 22.15 -11.40
N SER A 43 0.55 20.85 -11.18
CA SER A 43 0.32 19.87 -12.24
C SER A 43 -1.16 19.76 -12.56
N MET A 44 -1.50 19.47 -13.83
CA MET A 44 -2.85 19.04 -14.19
C MET A 44 -3.28 17.79 -13.42
N ALA A 45 -2.32 16.96 -12.99
CA ALA A 45 -2.60 15.78 -12.18
C ALA A 45 -3.19 16.13 -10.80
N ASP A 46 -2.99 17.34 -10.28
CA ASP A 46 -3.42 17.73 -8.93
C ASP A 46 -4.93 17.53 -8.71
N GLY A 47 -5.75 17.82 -9.72
CA GLY A 47 -7.20 17.65 -9.66
C GLY A 47 -7.69 16.20 -9.54
N TYR A 48 -6.81 15.23 -9.78
CA TYR A 48 -7.14 13.80 -9.69
C TYR A 48 -6.66 13.16 -8.39
N TYR A 49 -5.86 13.86 -7.58
CA TYR A 49 -5.37 13.35 -6.31
C TYR A 49 -6.31 13.75 -5.18
N ALA A 50 -6.96 12.76 -4.56
CA ALA A 50 -7.80 12.99 -3.39
C ALA A 50 -6.92 13.34 -2.18
N ARG A 51 -7.33 14.37 -1.44
CA ARG A 51 -6.65 14.87 -0.24
C ARG A 51 -7.54 14.67 1.00
N PRO A 52 -6.95 14.50 2.19
CA PRO A 52 -5.50 14.41 2.46
C PRO A 52 -4.93 13.00 2.19
N ALA A 53 -3.60 12.87 2.20
CA ALA A 53 -2.95 11.56 2.29
C ALA A 53 -3.05 11.03 3.72
N GLN A 54 -2.98 9.71 3.88
CA GLN A 54 -2.90 9.07 5.19
C GLN A 54 -1.45 8.66 5.46
N VAL A 55 -0.90 9.04 6.60
CA VAL A 55 0.49 8.79 6.97
C VAL A 55 0.53 8.02 8.28
N VAL A 56 1.19 6.87 8.22
CA VAL A 56 1.42 5.98 9.35
C VAL A 56 2.94 5.83 9.56
N VAL A 57 3.39 5.72 10.80
CA VAL A 57 4.77 5.34 11.10
C VAL A 57 4.84 3.82 11.21
N ASP A 58 5.67 3.21 10.37
CA ASP A 58 5.90 1.77 10.33
C ASP A 58 7.39 1.49 10.08
N ASP A 59 8.02 0.70 10.95
CA ASP A 59 9.46 0.40 10.92
C ASP A 59 10.37 1.65 10.79
N ASN A 60 10.06 2.70 11.57
CA ASN A 60 10.79 3.97 11.54
C ASN A 60 10.81 4.67 10.16
N GLN A 61 9.80 4.38 9.33
CA GLN A 61 9.53 5.05 8.07
C GLN A 61 8.06 5.49 8.03
N TYR A 62 7.78 6.51 7.24
CA TYR A 62 6.41 6.84 6.87
C TYR A 62 5.92 5.85 5.84
N LEU A 63 4.82 5.18 6.11
CA LEU A 63 3.96 4.56 5.11
C LEU A 63 2.88 5.58 4.73
N VAL A 64 3.00 6.13 3.53
CA VAL A 64 2.07 7.14 3.00
C VAL A 64 1.11 6.47 2.05
N THR A 65 -0.19 6.62 2.28
CA THR A 65 -1.26 6.16 1.40
C THR A 65 -1.90 7.33 0.69
N MET A 66 -1.94 7.26 -0.64
CA MET A 66 -2.51 8.27 -1.53
C MET A 66 -3.60 7.65 -2.40
N THR A 67 -4.52 8.48 -2.87
CA THR A 67 -5.63 8.04 -3.71
C THR A 67 -5.72 8.91 -4.95
N ILE A 68 -5.76 8.26 -6.11
CA ILE A 68 -6.13 8.89 -7.38
C ILE A 68 -7.61 8.59 -7.61
N ARG A 69 -8.41 9.62 -7.87
CA ARG A 69 -9.83 9.53 -8.17
C ARG A 69 -10.09 9.98 -9.60
N THR A 70 -10.73 9.11 -10.37
CA THR A 70 -11.06 9.37 -11.79
C THR A 70 -12.53 9.12 -12.06
N LYS A 71 -13.12 9.94 -12.91
CA LYS A 71 -14.52 9.80 -13.34
C LYS A 71 -14.76 8.49 -14.07
N LYS A 72 -15.96 7.92 -13.88
CA LYS A 72 -16.31 6.64 -14.50
C LYS A 72 -16.24 6.63 -16.04
N ASP A 73 -16.44 7.80 -16.65
CA ASP A 73 -16.52 7.96 -18.10
C ASP A 73 -15.15 7.94 -18.79
N LEU A 74 -14.05 7.99 -18.02
CA LEU A 74 -12.68 7.93 -18.56
C LEU A 74 -12.15 6.51 -18.78
N SER A 75 -12.94 5.47 -18.44
CA SER A 75 -12.55 4.05 -18.25
C SER A 75 -12.11 3.68 -16.82
N PRO A 76 -12.13 2.38 -16.45
CA PRO A 76 -11.71 1.92 -15.12
C PRO A 76 -10.21 2.10 -14.85
N TYR A 77 -9.88 2.91 -13.84
CA TYR A 77 -8.52 3.15 -13.36
C TYR A 77 -7.52 3.56 -14.47
N PRO A 78 -7.81 4.65 -15.21
CA PRO A 78 -7.04 5.07 -16.38
C PRO A 78 -5.67 5.63 -16.00
N VAL A 79 -5.46 5.97 -14.72
CA VAL A 79 -4.17 6.43 -14.20
C VAL A 79 -3.61 5.37 -13.26
N ARG A 80 -2.35 5.00 -13.49
CA ARG A 80 -1.61 4.04 -12.66
C ARG A 80 -0.24 4.60 -12.29
N VAL A 81 0.19 4.34 -11.06
CA VAL A 81 1.53 4.71 -10.59
C VAL A 81 2.50 3.62 -11.04
N LEU A 82 3.53 4.01 -11.80
CA LEU A 82 4.63 3.13 -12.18
C LEU A 82 5.71 3.14 -11.10
N THR A 83 6.10 4.35 -10.68
CA THR A 83 7.06 4.56 -9.59
C THR A 83 6.64 5.71 -8.69
N ILE A 84 7.03 5.65 -7.43
CA ILE A 84 6.83 6.68 -6.42
C ILE A 84 8.02 6.62 -5.45
N ASN A 85 8.69 7.74 -5.22
CA ASN A 85 9.93 7.79 -4.43
C ASN A 85 11.00 6.76 -4.91
N GLY A 86 11.14 6.57 -6.22
CA GLY A 86 12.10 5.62 -6.81
C GLY A 86 11.77 4.13 -6.64
N GLN A 87 10.60 3.79 -6.09
CA GLN A 87 10.15 2.41 -5.91
C GLN A 87 8.80 2.15 -6.60
N ALA A 88 8.50 0.88 -6.84
CA ALA A 88 7.16 0.47 -7.26
C ALA A 88 6.16 0.74 -6.12
N PRO A 89 4.90 1.11 -6.43
CA PRO A 89 3.90 1.36 -5.41
C PRO A 89 3.62 0.11 -4.57
N LEU A 90 3.34 0.32 -3.28
CA LEU A 90 2.90 -0.69 -2.33
C LEU A 90 1.38 -0.71 -2.23
N ASN A 91 0.83 -1.82 -1.75
CA ASN A 91 -0.56 -1.92 -1.30
C ASN A 91 -1.57 -1.35 -2.30
N VAL A 92 -1.41 -1.66 -3.60
CA VAL A 92 -2.30 -1.12 -4.63
C VAL A 92 -3.68 -1.75 -4.50
N VAL A 93 -4.69 -0.92 -4.28
CA VAL A 93 -6.10 -1.30 -4.17
C VAL A 93 -6.93 -0.48 -5.15
N LYS A 94 -7.84 -1.15 -5.84
CA LYS A 94 -8.73 -0.57 -6.86
C LYS A 94 -10.18 -0.73 -6.38
N THR A 95 -10.85 0.38 -6.11
CA THR A 95 -12.24 0.40 -5.59
C THR A 95 -13.10 1.41 -6.34
N ARG A 96 -14.41 1.38 -6.09
CA ARG A 96 -15.32 2.45 -6.50
C ARG A 96 -15.49 3.46 -5.38
N HIS A 97 -15.75 4.71 -5.76
CA HIS A 97 -16.21 5.77 -4.86
C HIS A 97 -17.44 6.43 -5.48
N GLY A 98 -18.63 5.99 -5.02
CA GLY A 98 -19.86 6.24 -5.75
C GLY A 98 -19.78 5.63 -7.16
N SER A 99 -20.02 6.46 -8.17
CA SER A 99 -19.87 6.06 -9.57
C SER A 99 -18.41 5.97 -10.02
N ASP A 100 -17.53 6.76 -9.41
CA ASP A 100 -16.15 6.99 -9.83
C ASP A 100 -15.20 5.85 -9.41
N TYR A 101 -13.96 5.92 -9.88
CA TYR A 101 -12.91 4.94 -9.60
C TYR A 101 -11.83 5.52 -8.69
N ASP A 102 -11.49 4.79 -7.62
CA ASP A 102 -10.39 5.09 -6.71
C ASP A 102 -9.25 4.09 -6.91
N TYR A 103 -8.09 4.60 -7.33
CA TYR A 103 -6.82 3.89 -7.34
C TYR A 103 -6.02 4.33 -6.10
N ARG A 104 -5.99 3.48 -5.07
CA ARG A 104 -5.26 3.73 -3.82
C ARG A 104 -3.95 2.96 -3.82
N TYR A 105 -2.88 3.62 -3.41
CA TYR A 105 -1.54 3.02 -3.34
C TYR A 105 -0.77 3.60 -2.16
N SER A 106 0.31 2.95 -1.77
CA SER A 106 1.19 3.43 -0.71
C SER A 106 2.65 3.47 -1.14
N PHE A 107 3.47 4.21 -0.40
CA PHE A 107 4.92 4.17 -0.53
C PHE A 107 5.58 4.44 0.82
N ARG A 108 6.82 3.97 0.96
CA ARG A 108 7.67 4.26 2.13
C ARG A 108 8.62 5.43 1.86
N THR A 109 8.81 6.26 2.88
CA THR A 109 9.89 7.27 2.92
C THR A 109 10.28 7.56 4.37
N ASN A 110 11.53 7.93 4.62
CA ASN A 110 11.97 8.46 5.91
C ASN A 110 11.87 9.99 5.99
N ASN A 111 11.57 10.65 4.87
CA ASN A 111 11.58 12.10 4.78
C ASN A 111 10.50 12.61 3.84
N LEU A 112 9.48 13.27 4.42
CA LEU A 112 8.41 13.96 3.69
C LEU A 112 8.66 15.47 3.55
N LYS A 113 9.76 16.00 4.12
CA LYS A 113 10.16 17.41 3.95
C LYS A 113 10.79 17.67 2.58
N ARG A 114 11.17 16.62 1.86
CA ARG A 114 11.66 16.69 0.48
C ARG A 114 10.52 16.41 -0.49
N ASP A 115 10.71 16.91 -1.69
CA ASP A 115 9.91 16.56 -2.85
C ASP A 115 9.97 15.06 -3.15
N ILE A 116 8.80 14.47 -3.42
CA ILE A 116 8.66 13.07 -3.78
C ILE A 116 8.27 12.97 -5.26
N SER A 117 9.17 12.46 -6.09
CA SER A 117 8.90 12.21 -7.50
C SER A 117 8.07 10.95 -7.71
N SER A 118 7.19 10.99 -8.71
CA SER A 118 6.43 9.83 -9.18
C SER A 118 6.35 9.79 -10.68
N GLN A 119 6.38 8.59 -11.25
CA GLN A 119 6.03 8.35 -12.64
C GLN A 119 4.65 7.70 -12.72
N ILE A 120 3.76 8.29 -13.49
CA ILE A 120 2.40 7.80 -13.73
C ILE A 120 2.21 7.45 -15.20
N LYS A 121 1.45 6.39 -15.47
CA LYS A 121 0.93 6.05 -16.79
C LYS A 121 -0.54 6.41 -16.84
N ILE A 122 -0.92 7.15 -17.88
CA ILE A 122 -2.29 7.51 -18.20
C ILE A 122 -2.68 6.75 -19.46
N ASP A 123 -3.86 6.15 -19.43
CA ASP A 123 -4.42 5.34 -20.49
C ASP A 123 -5.93 5.54 -20.53
N VAL A 124 -6.35 6.55 -21.29
CA VAL A 124 -7.76 6.82 -21.63
C VAL A 124 -7.93 6.39 -23.09
N PRO A 125 -8.67 5.30 -23.36
CA PRO A 125 -8.80 4.74 -24.71
C PRO A 125 -9.23 5.80 -25.73
N HIS A 126 -8.51 5.87 -26.85
CA HIS A 126 -8.78 6.79 -27.97
C HIS A 126 -8.72 8.30 -27.65
N VAL A 127 -8.37 8.70 -26.42
CA VAL A 127 -8.32 10.11 -26.00
C VAL A 127 -6.91 10.52 -25.64
N TYR A 128 -6.25 9.77 -24.74
CA TYR A 128 -4.95 10.17 -24.22
C TYR A 128 -4.16 9.02 -23.61
N GLN A 129 -2.92 8.85 -24.08
CA GLN A 129 -1.98 7.86 -23.56
C GLN A 129 -0.61 8.50 -23.39
N ALA A 130 -0.11 8.53 -22.16
CA ALA A 130 1.19 9.10 -21.86
C ALA A 130 1.78 8.56 -20.56
N THR A 131 3.09 8.70 -20.43
CA THR A 131 3.79 8.52 -19.16
C THR A 131 4.37 9.86 -18.74
N HIS A 132 4.04 10.30 -17.53
CA HIS A 132 4.47 11.58 -16.99
C HIS A 132 5.22 11.40 -15.69
N ASN A 133 6.20 12.26 -15.46
CA ASN A 133 6.76 12.47 -14.14
C ASN A 133 6.01 13.63 -13.46
N ILE A 134 5.80 13.53 -12.15
CA ILE A 134 5.21 14.56 -11.30
C ILE A 134 5.99 14.63 -9.98
N THR A 135 5.82 15.72 -9.25
CA THR A 135 6.41 15.95 -7.93
C THR A 135 5.32 16.17 -6.89
N PHE A 136 5.46 15.57 -5.71
CA PHE A 136 4.62 15.86 -4.55
C PHE A 136 5.40 16.61 -3.48
N ALA A 137 4.79 17.65 -2.92
CA ALA A 137 5.27 18.35 -1.74
C ALA A 137 4.24 18.20 -0.61
N PHE A 138 4.64 17.59 0.51
CA PHE A 138 3.77 17.34 1.66
C PHE A 138 3.84 18.48 2.66
N ASP A 139 2.70 18.81 3.28
CA ASP A 139 2.67 19.67 4.46
C ASP A 139 3.27 18.91 5.64
N THR A 140 4.36 19.43 6.21
CA THR A 140 5.11 18.72 7.25
C THR A 140 4.90 19.27 8.66
N THR A 141 3.95 20.20 8.83
CA THR A 141 3.67 20.86 10.11
C THR A 141 3.26 19.90 11.21
N GLN A 142 2.50 18.84 10.89
CA GLN A 142 1.97 17.87 11.86
C GLN A 142 2.31 16.41 11.48
N LEU A 143 3.55 16.12 11.10
CA LEU A 143 3.96 14.73 10.84
C LEU A 143 4.07 13.92 12.15
N PRO A 144 3.67 12.64 12.14
CA PRO A 144 3.93 11.76 13.26
C PRO A 144 5.45 11.56 13.44
N LYS A 145 5.92 11.45 14.68
CA LYS A 145 7.36 11.33 14.97
C LYS A 145 7.88 9.95 14.56
N LEU A 146 8.99 9.92 13.82
CA LEU A 146 9.77 8.70 13.60
C LEU A 146 10.61 8.39 14.86
N THR A 147 10.43 7.23 15.47
CA THR A 147 11.19 6.80 16.66
C THR A 147 12.55 6.22 16.27
N ASN A 148 13.62 6.99 16.48
CA ASN A 148 14.97 6.48 16.31
C ASN A 148 15.21 5.29 17.26
N LYS A 149 15.28 4.06 16.74
CA LYS A 149 15.66 2.84 17.48
C LYS A 149 17.09 2.87 18.08
N LYS A 150 17.78 4.02 18.02
CA LYS A 150 19.16 4.20 18.48
C LYS A 150 19.26 4.51 19.99
N GLU A 151 18.15 4.74 20.69
CA GLU A 151 18.16 5.22 22.08
C GLU A 151 18.05 4.12 23.15
N ARG A 152 18.26 2.85 22.79
CA ARG A 152 18.36 1.73 23.76
C ARG A 152 19.72 1.04 23.75
N VAL A 153 20.85 1.77 23.70
CA VAL A 153 22.16 1.19 24.12
C VAL A 153 23.22 2.21 24.58
N SER A 154 22.98 3.53 24.62
CA SER A 154 24.09 4.49 24.83
C SER A 154 24.20 5.10 26.23
N HIS A 155 23.85 4.35 27.28
CA HIS A 155 24.14 4.71 28.68
C HIS A 155 24.99 3.61 29.34
N ALA A 156 26.14 3.30 28.75
CA ALA A 156 27.30 2.74 29.41
C ALA A 156 28.51 2.92 28.47
N GLU A 157 29.66 3.23 29.03
CA GLU A 157 30.96 3.38 28.35
C GLU A 157 31.21 4.71 27.60
N SER A 158 31.32 5.81 28.35
CA SER A 158 32.12 6.97 27.95
C SER A 158 33.37 7.08 28.85
N ALA A 159 34.47 6.48 28.40
CA ALA A 159 35.87 6.77 28.74
C ALA A 159 36.68 5.86 27.79
N ILE A 160 37.65 6.27 26.94
CA ILE A 160 38.87 7.03 27.17
C ILE A 160 39.38 7.61 25.81
N LYS A 161 40.15 8.69 25.90
CA LYS A 161 40.74 9.56 24.86
C LYS A 161 41.90 8.94 24.02
N ARG A 162 42.04 9.51 22.80
CA ARG A 162 43.25 9.91 22.01
C ARG A 162 44.35 8.88 21.66
N SER A 163 44.61 8.72 20.36
CA SER A 163 45.88 9.12 19.68
C SER A 163 45.88 8.75 18.19
N ALA A 164 46.22 9.71 17.31
CA ALA A 164 46.65 9.48 15.93
C ALA A 164 48.19 9.29 15.90
N PRO A 165 48.75 8.63 14.87
CA PRO A 165 49.37 9.41 13.80
C PRO A 165 49.21 8.83 12.37
N GLN A 166 49.69 9.64 11.43
CA GLN A 166 49.49 9.69 9.99
C GLN A 166 50.04 8.55 9.10
N VAL A 167 49.33 8.36 7.97
CA VAL A 167 49.77 8.16 6.57
C VAL A 167 50.70 6.98 6.22
N LYS A 168 50.17 6.06 5.38
CA LYS A 168 50.92 5.48 4.25
C LYS A 168 50.03 5.40 2.99
N ASN A 169 50.56 5.98 1.93
CA ASN A 169 50.01 6.10 0.59
C ASN A 169 50.10 4.74 -0.15
N LYS A 170 49.01 4.26 -0.78
CA LYS A 170 49.05 3.33 -1.93
C LYS A 170 47.68 3.21 -2.63
N SER A 171 47.71 3.52 -3.93
CA SER A 171 46.75 3.16 -5.00
C SER A 171 45.37 3.87 -5.03
N VAL A 172 45.17 4.70 -6.05
CA VAL A 172 43.94 5.45 -6.34
C VAL A 172 42.91 4.65 -7.18
N LYS A 173 43.23 3.44 -7.66
CA LYS A 173 42.29 2.60 -8.45
C LYS A 173 41.27 1.71 -7.68
N PRO A 174 41.48 1.26 -6.43
CA PRO A 174 40.54 0.34 -5.74
C PRO A 174 39.23 0.99 -5.25
N LYS A 175 39.20 2.31 -5.01
CA LYS A 175 38.03 2.99 -4.42
C LYS A 175 36.87 3.13 -5.41
N GLU A 176 37.18 3.32 -6.69
CA GLU A 176 36.19 3.56 -7.75
C GLU A 176 35.44 2.28 -8.13
N GLN A 177 36.16 1.15 -8.23
CA GLN A 177 35.57 -0.19 -8.42
C GLN A 177 34.70 -0.61 -7.22
N LEU A 178 35.12 -0.31 -5.98
CA LEU A 178 34.33 -0.59 -4.79
C LEU A 178 33.06 0.28 -4.73
N ALA A 179 33.15 1.55 -5.12
CA ALA A 179 31.99 2.45 -5.21
C ALA A 179 30.99 1.98 -6.27
N GLN A 180 31.45 1.65 -7.47
CA GLN A 180 30.62 1.09 -8.53
C GLN A 180 29.94 -0.22 -8.11
N LYS A 181 30.66 -1.13 -7.46
CA LYS A 181 30.10 -2.39 -6.95
C LYS A 181 29.02 -2.16 -5.87
N LYS A 182 29.24 -1.20 -4.97
CA LYS A 182 28.23 -0.79 -3.97
C LYS A 182 26.99 -0.18 -4.64
N GLN A 183 27.19 0.69 -5.64
CA GLN A 183 26.10 1.31 -6.39
C GLN A 183 25.26 0.27 -7.12
N ALA A 184 25.92 -0.67 -7.81
CA ALA A 184 25.25 -1.78 -8.50
C ALA A 184 24.49 -2.68 -7.51
N ALA A 185 25.06 -2.97 -6.33
CA ALA A 185 24.37 -3.74 -5.30
C ALA A 185 23.11 -3.03 -4.77
N ILE A 186 23.15 -1.71 -4.59
CA ILE A 186 21.98 -0.92 -4.18
C ILE A 186 20.92 -0.93 -5.29
N ALA A 187 21.31 -0.72 -6.54
CA ALA A 187 20.41 -0.77 -7.69
C ALA A 187 19.73 -2.16 -7.82
N ASN A 188 20.49 -3.24 -7.70
CA ASN A 188 19.98 -4.61 -7.77
C ASN A 188 19.00 -4.92 -6.62
N ARG A 189 19.29 -4.46 -5.40
CA ARG A 189 18.35 -4.57 -4.27
C ARG A 189 17.05 -3.82 -4.54
N GLN A 190 17.14 -2.62 -5.12
CA GLN A 190 15.96 -1.83 -5.47
C GLN A 190 15.12 -2.50 -6.55
N ILE A 191 15.75 -3.06 -7.59
CA ILE A 191 15.08 -3.82 -8.65
C ILE A 191 14.34 -5.03 -8.05
N ALA A 192 15.02 -5.80 -7.21
CA ALA A 192 14.42 -6.96 -6.54
C ALA A 192 13.23 -6.56 -5.64
N HIS A 193 13.36 -5.46 -4.90
CA HIS A 193 12.28 -4.93 -4.06
C HIS A 193 11.08 -4.48 -4.91
N ASN A 194 11.31 -3.76 -6.01
CA ASN A 194 10.26 -3.34 -6.92
C ASN A 194 9.53 -4.53 -7.55
N ALA A 195 10.26 -5.56 -7.98
CA ALA A 195 9.68 -6.78 -8.53
C ALA A 195 8.81 -7.51 -7.48
N ARG A 196 9.24 -7.58 -6.21
CA ARG A 196 8.45 -8.15 -5.12
C ARG A 196 7.16 -7.36 -4.89
N ASN A 197 7.23 -6.03 -4.87
CA ASN A 197 6.06 -5.17 -4.67
C ASN A 197 5.03 -5.34 -5.80
N GLN A 198 5.50 -5.41 -7.04
CA GLN A 198 4.62 -5.65 -8.19
C GLN A 198 3.94 -7.03 -8.11
N ARG A 199 4.70 -8.09 -7.80
CA ARG A 199 4.15 -9.44 -7.60
C ARG A 199 3.14 -9.48 -6.46
N ALA A 200 3.44 -8.82 -5.33
CA ALA A 200 2.54 -8.72 -4.20
C ALA A 200 1.24 -7.99 -4.56
N ASN A 201 1.31 -6.89 -5.31
CA ASN A 201 0.13 -6.18 -5.79
C ASN A 201 -0.73 -7.04 -6.74
N GLN A 202 -0.09 -7.75 -7.68
CA GLN A 202 -0.79 -8.67 -8.59
C GLN A 202 -1.47 -9.80 -7.82
N GLN A 203 -0.76 -10.41 -6.85
CA GLN A 203 -1.31 -11.45 -6.00
C GLN A 203 -2.49 -10.96 -5.18
N ARG A 204 -2.40 -9.76 -4.57
CA ARG A 204 -3.52 -9.19 -3.80
C ARG A 204 -4.73 -8.91 -4.68
N GLN A 205 -4.55 -8.38 -5.88
CA GLN A 205 -5.66 -8.14 -6.81
C GLN A 205 -6.33 -9.46 -7.22
N ARG A 206 -5.53 -10.49 -7.52
CA ARG A 206 -6.04 -11.83 -7.82
C ARG A 206 -6.80 -12.43 -6.64
N ASN A 207 -6.25 -12.34 -5.43
CA ASN A 207 -6.90 -12.84 -4.22
C ASN A 207 -8.21 -12.10 -3.96
N PHE A 208 -8.24 -10.77 -4.13
CA PHE A 208 -9.47 -9.98 -4.03
C PHE A 208 -10.53 -10.45 -5.03
N TYR A 209 -10.15 -10.70 -6.29
CA TYR A 209 -11.07 -11.25 -7.29
C TYR A 209 -11.66 -12.60 -6.87
N TYR A 210 -10.85 -13.52 -6.33
CA TYR A 210 -11.35 -14.81 -5.84
C TYR A 210 -12.29 -14.68 -4.63
N VAL A 211 -12.03 -13.74 -3.72
CA VAL A 211 -12.94 -13.47 -2.59
C VAL A 211 -14.30 -12.97 -3.09
N ILE A 212 -14.32 -12.04 -4.05
CA ILE A 212 -15.57 -11.55 -4.65
C ILE A 212 -16.31 -12.68 -5.39
N LEU A 213 -15.60 -13.47 -6.20
CA LEU A 213 -16.19 -14.59 -6.94
C LEU A 213 -16.80 -15.64 -5.98
N ALA A 214 -16.08 -15.99 -4.92
CA ALA A 214 -16.57 -16.93 -3.90
C ALA A 214 -17.80 -16.39 -3.16
N GLY A 215 -17.81 -15.08 -2.84
CA GLY A 215 -18.96 -14.41 -2.24
C GLY A 215 -20.20 -14.43 -3.14
N VAL A 216 -20.03 -14.11 -4.44
CA VAL A 216 -21.12 -14.17 -5.42
C VAL A 216 -21.64 -15.60 -5.59
N LEU A 217 -20.75 -16.58 -5.72
CA LEU A 217 -21.13 -17.99 -5.85
C LEU A 217 -21.89 -18.47 -4.61
N SER A 218 -21.43 -18.12 -3.40
CA SER A 218 -22.12 -18.43 -2.15
C SER A 218 -23.52 -17.80 -2.09
N SER A 219 -23.66 -16.55 -2.52
CA SER A 219 -24.96 -15.88 -2.60
C SER A 219 -25.92 -16.56 -3.58
N LEU A 220 -25.43 -17.00 -4.74
CA LEU A 220 -26.26 -17.72 -5.74
C LEU A 220 -26.75 -19.07 -5.19
N ILE A 221 -25.89 -19.81 -4.48
CA ILE A 221 -26.27 -21.07 -3.83
C ILE A 221 -27.35 -20.83 -2.78
N LEU A 222 -27.20 -19.80 -1.93
CA LEU A 222 -28.20 -19.46 -0.92
C LEU A 222 -29.55 -19.09 -1.54
N ILE A 223 -29.56 -18.33 -2.64
CA ILE A 223 -30.78 -18.00 -3.39
C ILE A 223 -31.42 -19.28 -3.96
N GLY A 224 -30.63 -20.17 -4.57
CA GLY A 224 -31.12 -21.45 -5.09
C GLY A 224 -31.76 -22.33 -4.01
N VAL A 225 -31.12 -22.42 -2.84
CA VAL A 225 -31.67 -23.15 -1.68
C VAL A 225 -32.96 -22.50 -1.18
N ALA A 226 -33.02 -21.18 -1.08
CA ALA A 226 -34.23 -20.47 -0.67
C ALA A 226 -35.40 -20.71 -1.64
N VAL A 227 -35.16 -20.67 -2.95
CA VAL A 227 -36.17 -20.98 -3.97
C VAL A 227 -36.66 -22.41 -3.83
N LEU A 228 -35.76 -23.39 -3.66
CA LEU A 228 -36.12 -24.80 -3.48
C LEU A 228 -37.02 -25.00 -2.24
N ILE A 229 -36.69 -24.34 -1.13
CA ILE A 229 -37.50 -24.41 0.11
C ILE A 229 -38.90 -23.84 -0.14
N VAL A 230 -39.01 -22.69 -0.82
CA VAL A 230 -40.30 -22.04 -1.11
C VAL A 230 -41.16 -22.90 -2.05
N VAL A 231 -40.57 -23.46 -3.11
CA VAL A 231 -41.27 -24.36 -4.04
C VAL A 231 -41.78 -25.60 -3.31
N ASN A 232 -40.93 -26.26 -2.52
CA ASN A 232 -41.33 -27.43 -1.74
C ASN A 232 -42.41 -27.11 -0.69
N ALA A 233 -42.36 -25.93 -0.06
CA ALA A 233 -43.38 -25.51 0.90
C ALA A 233 -44.73 -25.23 0.21
N LYS A 234 -44.72 -24.68 -1.01
CA LYS A 234 -45.92 -24.45 -1.83
C LYS A 234 -46.57 -25.77 -2.23
N GLU A 235 -45.77 -26.75 -2.68
CA GLU A 235 -46.29 -28.07 -3.06
C GLU A 235 -46.95 -28.79 -1.89
N ARG A 236 -46.41 -28.69 -0.67
CA ARG A 236 -47.01 -29.29 0.53
C ARG A 236 -48.35 -28.67 0.95
N LYS A 237 -48.62 -27.41 0.59
CA LYS A 237 -49.90 -26.74 0.90
C LYS A 237 -51.00 -27.02 -0.14
N SER A 238 -50.64 -27.56 -1.30
CA SER A 238 -51.56 -27.86 -2.39
C SER A 238 -52.05 -29.32 -2.40
N LYS A 239 -51.58 -30.15 -1.47
CA LYS A 239 -52.06 -31.51 -1.18
C LYS A 239 -52.79 -31.50 0.15
#